data_AF-A0A960YFI4-F1
#
_entry.id   AF-A0A960YFI4-F1
#
_cell.length_a   1.000
_cell.length_b   1.000
_cell.length_c   1.000
_cell.angle_alpha   90.00
_cell.angle_beta   90.00
_cell.angle_gamma   90.00
#
_symmetry.space_group_name_H-M   'P 1'
#
loop_
_entity.id
_entity.type
_entity.pdbx_description
1 polymer ?
#
loop_
_entity_poly.entity_id
_entity_poly.type
_entity_poly.pdbx_seq_one_letter_code
_entity_poly.pdbx_strand_id
1 'polypeptide(L)'
;MGLENVYIPDKEALKAKLKVFLEAYMTTKILDMEDGAFIMYIRLSHNKNKTIKEKFINYKLLRIQERLFENPHIPISPENAIICNFLIDELYKYVSKSIKK
;
A
#
# COMPACT_ATOMS: atom_id res chain seq x y z
N MET A 1 29.06 13.87 10.14
CA MET A 1 27.60 13.67 10.19
C MET A 1 27.30 12.46 9.33
N GLY A 2 27.07 11.30 9.93
CA GLY A 2 26.77 10.08 9.19
C GLY A 2 25.36 10.21 8.62
N LEU A 3 25.24 10.22 7.30
CA LEU A 3 23.99 9.83 6.67
C LEU A 3 23.85 8.35 7.00
N GLU A 4 23.08 8.03 8.03
CA GLU A 4 22.60 6.67 8.23
C GLU A 4 22.04 6.19 6.90
N ASN A 5 22.46 5.01 6.44
CA ASN A 5 21.99 4.41 5.20
C ASN A 5 20.46 4.38 5.22
N VAL A 6 19.82 5.33 4.51
CA VAL A 6 18.37 5.35 4.38
C VAL A 6 17.99 4.09 3.62
N TYR A 7 17.37 3.15 4.31
CA TYR A 7 16.88 1.93 3.69
C TYR A 7 15.77 2.30 2.69
N ILE A 8 16.03 2.06 1.42
CA ILE A 8 15.06 2.24 0.34
C ILE A 8 14.45 0.85 0.07
N PRO A 9 13.18 0.61 0.43
CA PRO A 9 12.55 -0.67 0.17
C PRO A 9 12.38 -0.90 -1.33
N ASP A 10 12.62 -2.13 -1.77
CA ASP A 10 12.29 -2.53 -3.13
C ASP A 10 10.77 -2.72 -3.32
N LYS A 11 10.37 -2.91 -4.58
CA LYS A 11 8.97 -3.07 -4.97
C LYS A 11 8.31 -4.28 -4.30
N GLU A 12 9.03 -5.39 -4.14
CA GLU A 12 8.47 -6.61 -3.55
C GLU A 12 8.27 -6.48 -2.04
N ALA A 13 9.19 -5.82 -1.34
CA ALA A 13 9.03 -5.46 0.07
C ALA A 13 7.81 -4.54 0.27
N LEU A 14 7.60 -3.55 -0.61
CA LEU A 14 6.43 -2.69 -0.58
C LEU A 14 5.13 -3.46 -0.86
N LYS A 15 5.14 -4.38 -1.83
CA LYS A 15 3.99 -5.26 -2.12
C LYS A 15 3.65 -6.15 -0.94
N ALA A 16 4.65 -6.73 -0.28
CA ALA A 16 4.43 -7.53 0.93
C ALA A 16 3.79 -6.72 2.05
N LYS A 17 4.27 -5.49 2.30
CA LYS A 17 3.64 -4.58 3.26
C LYS A 17 2.21 -4.19 2.86
N LEU A 18 1.98 -3.86 1.59
CA LEU A 18 0.66 -3.47 1.09
C LEU A 18 -0.35 -4.64 1.22
N LYS A 19 0.11 -5.87 0.93
CA LYS A 19 -0.71 -7.08 1.04
C LYS A 19 -1.31 -7.23 2.42
N VAL A 20 -0.48 -7.20 3.46
CA VAL A 20 -0.95 -7.38 4.84
C VAL A 20 -1.98 -6.31 5.22
N PHE A 21 -1.80 -5.06 4.78
CA PHE A 21 -2.82 -4.03 4.98
C PHE A 21 -4.13 -4.36 4.25
N LEU A 22 -4.07 -4.69 2.96
CA LEU A 22 -5.26 -4.99 2.14
C LEU A 22 -6.03 -6.20 2.67
N GLU A 23 -5.32 -7.25 3.10
CA GLU A 23 -5.91 -8.45 3.70
C GLU A 23 -6.67 -8.11 5.00
N ALA A 24 -6.07 -7.28 5.86
CA ALA A 24 -6.70 -6.83 7.09
C ALA A 24 -7.89 -5.88 6.82
N TYR A 25 -7.74 -4.92 5.90
CA TYR A 25 -8.77 -3.92 5.62
C TYR A 25 -9.98 -4.50 4.88
N MET A 26 -9.74 -5.45 3.98
CA MET A 26 -10.80 -6.07 3.17
C MET A 26 -11.25 -7.43 3.70
N THR A 27 -10.65 -7.94 4.77
CA THR A 27 -10.98 -9.25 5.35
C THR A 27 -10.95 -10.35 4.28
N THR A 28 -9.92 -10.32 3.45
CA THR A 28 -9.72 -11.22 2.31
C THR A 28 -8.28 -11.72 2.30
N LYS A 29 -8.00 -12.81 1.57
CA LYS A 29 -6.65 -13.33 1.38
C LYS A 29 -6.19 -13.05 -0.05
N ILE A 30 -5.01 -12.46 -0.20
CA ILE A 30 -4.39 -12.20 -1.50
C ILE A 30 -3.48 -13.38 -1.82
N LEU A 31 -3.87 -14.18 -2.81
CA LEU A 31 -3.14 -15.39 -3.19
C LEU A 31 -1.97 -15.09 -4.13
N ASP A 32 -2.13 -14.08 -4.97
CA ASP A 32 -1.18 -13.72 -6.02
C ASP A 32 -0.48 -12.39 -5.68
N MET A 33 0.84 -12.36 -5.91
CA MET A 33 1.67 -11.17 -5.74
C MET A 33 1.87 -10.41 -7.05
N GLU A 34 1.18 -10.75 -8.13
CA GLU A 34 1.22 -9.98 -9.38
C GLU A 34 0.62 -8.58 -9.21
N ASP A 35 1.20 -7.61 -9.92
CA ASP A 35 0.78 -6.20 -9.87
C ASP A 35 -0.71 -6.03 -10.21
N GLY A 36 -1.22 -6.80 -11.18
CA GLY A 36 -2.63 -6.79 -11.58
C GLY A 36 -3.57 -7.16 -10.43
N ALA A 37 -3.19 -8.13 -9.58
CA ALA A 37 -3.97 -8.51 -8.42
C ALA A 37 -4.06 -7.35 -7.41
N PHE A 38 -2.96 -6.67 -7.13
CA PHE A 38 -2.96 -5.50 -6.23
C PHE A 38 -3.81 -4.36 -6.77
N ILE A 39 -3.73 -4.04 -8.06
CA ILE A 39 -4.57 -3.01 -8.70
C ILE A 39 -6.05 -3.36 -8.55
N MET A 40 -6.43 -4.62 -8.76
CA MET A 40 -7.81 -5.07 -8.59
C MET A 40 -8.29 -4.86 -7.15
N TYR A 41 -7.50 -5.27 -6.16
CA TYR A 41 -7.83 -5.12 -4.74
C TYR A 41 -7.91 -3.65 -4.30
N ILE A 42 -7.03 -2.79 -4.82
CA ILE A 42 -7.12 -1.33 -4.62
C ILE A 42 -8.43 -0.79 -5.19
N ARG A 43 -8.79 -1.16 -6.42
CA ARG A 43 -10.07 -0.73 -7.03
C ARG A 43 -11.28 -1.24 -6.24
N LEU A 44 -11.23 -2.47 -5.74
CA LEU A 44 -12.29 -3.04 -4.92
C LEU A 44 -12.50 -2.25 -3.61
N SER A 45 -11.44 -1.68 -3.04
CA SER A 45 -11.52 -0.87 -1.81
C SER A 45 -12.42 0.36 -1.99
N HIS A 46 -12.60 0.85 -3.21
CA HIS A 46 -13.47 1.99 -3.53
C HIS A 46 -14.94 1.69 -3.21
N ASN A 47 -15.36 0.43 -3.15
CA ASN A 47 -16.71 0.08 -2.73
C ASN A 47 -16.98 0.45 -1.26
N LYS A 48 -15.92 0.65 -0.45
CA LYS A 48 -16.01 1.10 0.94
C LYS A 48 -16.00 2.63 1.09
N ASN A 49 -16.17 3.44 0.03
CA ASN A 49 -15.96 4.90 0.04
C ASN A 49 -17.04 5.77 0.74
N LYS A 50 -17.55 5.36 1.92
CA LYS A 50 -18.70 6.03 2.57
C LYS A 50 -18.27 7.07 3.60
N THR A 51 -17.38 6.70 4.50
CA THR A 51 -16.92 7.55 5.60
C THR A 51 -15.69 8.38 5.22
N ILE A 52 -15.42 9.44 5.97
CA ILE A 52 -14.20 10.26 5.80
C ILE A 52 -12.94 9.38 5.93
N LYS A 53 -12.92 8.46 6.92
CA LYS A 53 -11.83 7.49 7.10
C LYS A 53 -11.60 6.66 5.83
N GLU A 54 -12.66 6.11 5.24
CA GLU A 54 -12.54 5.27 4.05
C GLU A 54 -12.14 6.08 2.81
N LYS A 55 -12.63 7.32 2.66
CA LYS A 55 -12.18 8.25 1.61
C LYS A 55 -10.68 8.52 1.69
N PHE A 56 -10.14 8.73 2.89
CA PHE A 56 -8.70 8.90 3.10
C PHE A 56 -7.90 7.63 2.78
N ILE A 57 -8.40 6.45 3.16
CA ILE A 57 -7.78 5.17 2.81
C ILE A 57 -7.72 5.01 1.28
N ASN A 58 -8.84 5.23 0.59
CA ASN A 58 -8.91 5.12 -0.87
C ASN A 58 -7.97 6.12 -1.57
N TYR A 59 -7.90 7.36 -1.09
CA TYR A 59 -6.94 8.33 -1.61
C TYR A 59 -5.49 7.84 -1.50
N LYS A 60 -5.08 7.33 -0.32
CA LYS A 60 -3.71 6.80 -0.13
C LYS A 60 -3.45 5.58 -1.01
N LEU A 61 -4.41 4.67 -1.14
CA LEU A 61 -4.30 3.49 -2.01
C LEU A 61 -4.16 3.87 -3.50
N LEU A 62 -4.92 4.86 -3.97
CA LEU A 62 -4.76 5.39 -5.33
C LEU A 62 -3.37 5.98 -5.56
N ARG A 63 -2.83 6.74 -4.59
CA ARG A 63 -1.47 7.29 -4.69
C ARG A 63 -0.38 6.22 -4.73
N ILE A 64 -0.59 5.11 -4.01
CA ILE A 64 0.28 3.92 -4.09
C ILE A 64 0.14 3.28 -5.47
N GLN A 65 -1.07 3.16 -6.01
CA GLN A 65 -1.28 2.59 -7.35
C GLN A 65 -0.51 3.34 -8.43
N GLU A 66 -0.61 4.68 -8.45
CA GLU A 66 0.13 5.56 -9.36
C GLU A 66 1.66 5.33 -9.24
N ARG A 67 2.19 5.25 -8.02
CA ARG A 67 3.65 5.27 -7.81
C ARG A 67 4.31 3.89 -7.88
N LEU A 68 3.59 2.84 -7.50
CA LEU A 68 4.10 1.49 -7.38
C LEU A 68 3.79 0.62 -8.62
N PHE A 69 2.66 0.89 -9.29
CA PHE A 69 2.12 0.00 -10.33
C PHE A 69 1.88 0.65 -11.70
N GLU A 70 1.96 1.98 -11.85
CA GLU A 70 1.69 2.64 -13.15
C GLU A 70 2.67 2.24 -14.25
N ASN A 71 3.93 1.94 -13.90
CA ASN A 71 4.95 1.48 -14.84
C ASN A 71 5.48 0.09 -14.42
N PRO A 72 4.80 -1.01 -14.79
CA PRO A 72 5.15 -2.36 -14.31
C PRO A 72 6.53 -2.84 -14.76
N HIS A 73 7.02 -2.35 -15.91
CA HIS A 73 8.31 -2.74 -16.49
C HIS A 73 9.48 -1.88 -16.05
N ILE A 74 9.24 -0.83 -15.26
CA ILE A 74 10.28 0.09 -14.80
C ILE A 74 10.52 -0.15 -13.31
N PRO A 75 11.78 -0.29 -12.86
CA PRO A 75 12.09 -0.32 -11.44
C PRO A 75 11.54 0.91 -10.73
N ILE A 76 11.01 0.72 -9.52
CA ILE A 76 10.52 1.85 -8.72
C ILE A 76 11.67 2.81 -8.40
N SER A 77 11.45 4.12 -8.60
CA SER A 77 12.43 5.13 -8.23
C SER A 77 12.57 5.22 -6.69
N PRO A 78 13.74 5.62 -6.17
CA PRO A 78 13.93 5.81 -4.72
C PRO A 78 12.88 6.73 -4.08
N GLU A 79 12.53 7.82 -4.77
CA GLU A 79 11.50 8.76 -4.32
C GLU A 79 10.14 8.09 -4.19
N ASN A 80 9.71 7.36 -5.23
CA ASN A 80 8.45 6.64 -5.19
C ASN A 80 8.45 5.54 -4.14
N ALA A 81 9.57 4.84 -3.93
CA ALA A 81 9.70 3.82 -2.91
C ALA A 81 9.54 4.40 -1.50
N ILE A 82 10.17 5.54 -1.20
CA ILE A 82 10.05 6.25 0.07
C ILE A 82 8.61 6.71 0.30
N ILE A 83 7.99 7.34 -0.70
CA ILE A 83 6.59 7.82 -0.61
C ILE A 83 5.64 6.63 -0.39
N CYS A 84 5.77 5.55 -1.16
CA CYS A 84 4.92 4.37 -1.00
C CYS A 84 5.09 3.75 0.39
N ASN A 85 6.32 3.64 0.89
CA ASN A 85 6.58 3.11 2.22
C ASN A 85 5.86 3.93 3.30
N PHE A 86 6.01 5.26 3.24
CA PHE A 86 5.32 6.17 4.16
C PHE A 86 3.79 6.03 4.08
N LEU A 87 3.23 5.99 2.86
CA LEU A 87 1.78 5.84 2.67
C LEU A 87 1.24 4.52 3.23
N ILE A 88 1.98 3.42 3.06
CA ILE A 88 1.60 2.11 3.59
C ILE A 88 1.68 2.10 5.13
N ASP A 89 2.74 2.64 5.72
CA ASP A 89 2.90 2.77 7.17
C ASP A 89 1.77 3.63 7.78
N GLU A 90 1.35 4.67 7.08
CA GLU A 90 0.18 5.48 7.42
C GLU A 90 -1.14 4.70 7.35
N LEU A 91 -1.31 3.83 6.35
CA LEU A 91 -2.50 2.99 6.19
C LEU A 91 -2.66 2.00 7.35
N TYR A 92 -1.56 1.44 7.84
CA TYR A 92 -1.56 0.51 8.98
C TYR A 92 -2.20 1.08 10.25
N LYS A 93 -2.16 2.41 10.45
CA LYS A 93 -2.77 3.08 11.60
C LYS A 93 -4.30 2.90 11.64
N TYR A 94 -4.93 2.59 10.50
CA TYR A 94 -6.39 2.40 10.41
C TYR A 94 -6.87 0.98 10.70
N VAL A 95 -5.99 -0.02 10.61
CA VAL A 95 -6.28 -1.45 10.84
C VAL A 95 -5.66 -1.98 12.13
N SER A 96 -4.51 -1.44 12.56
CA SER A 96 -3.85 -1.82 13.84
C SER A 96 -4.74 -1.58 15.07
N LYS A 97 -5.64 -0.59 15.03
CA LYS A 97 -6.65 -0.37 16.08
C LYS A 97 -7.76 -1.44 16.12
N SER A 98 -7.95 -2.22 15.05
CA SER A 98 -8.92 -3.32 14.99
C SER A 98 -8.31 -4.68 15.37
N ILE A 99 -6.99 -4.80 15.51
CA ILE A 99 -6.28 -6.06 15.81
C ILE A 99 -6.17 -6.33 17.32
N LYS A 100 -6.63 -5.40 18.19
CA LYS A 100 -6.82 -5.68 19.63
C LYS A 100 -8.21 -6.27 19.86
N LYS A 101 -8.35 -7.59 19.71
CA LYS A 101 -9.45 -8.36 20.29
C LYS A 101 -8.92 -9.68 20.82
#